data_AF-A0A964N6V5-F1
#
_entry.id   AF-A0A964N6V5-F1
#
_cell.length_a   1.000
_cell.length_b   1.000
_cell.length_c   1.000
_cell.angle_alpha   90.00
_cell.angle_beta   90.00
_cell.angle_gamma   90.00
#
_symmetry.space_group_name_H-M   'P 1'
#
loop_
_entity.id
_entity.type
_entity.pdbx_description
1 polymer ?
#
loop_
_entity_poly.entity_id
_entity_poly.type
_entity_poly.pdbx_seq_one_letter_code
_entity_poly.pdbx_strand_id
1 'polypeptide(L)'
;MAEVAVDERRLLKTMRWYDGVVIGLANPGFLLVGLAFSIVYLGGKWAIALWIISAVIGALQAYVYAEPAAMFPDKPGGVSVYAREGWRKHFSLAGPIAVFGYWFAWSSVLAVYGTFIGLLLTKEFADP
;
A
#
# COMPACT_ATOMS: atom_id res chain seq x y z
N MET A 1 -46.18 -9.01 -22.34
CA MET A 1 -44.86 -9.37 -21.77
C MET A 1 -44.07 -8.08 -21.67
N ALA A 2 -43.70 -7.65 -20.46
CA ALA A 2 -42.80 -6.51 -20.28
C ALA A 2 -41.37 -7.01 -20.53
N GLU A 3 -40.72 -6.47 -21.56
CA GLU A 3 -39.33 -6.74 -21.84
C GLU A 3 -38.48 -5.96 -20.84
N VAL A 4 -37.88 -6.67 -19.89
CA VAL A 4 -36.92 -6.09 -18.96
C VAL A 4 -35.60 -5.92 -19.72
N ALA A 5 -35.41 -4.74 -20.31
CA ALA A 5 -34.11 -4.33 -20.80
C ALA A 5 -33.20 -4.13 -19.58
N VAL A 6 -32.35 -5.13 -19.30
CA VAL A 6 -31.26 -4.97 -18.34
C VAL A 6 -30.27 -3.98 -18.95
N ASP A 7 -30.31 -2.75 -18.47
CA ASP A 7 -29.28 -1.75 -18.77
C ASP A 7 -27.98 -2.21 -18.11
N GLU A 8 -27.20 -3.05 -18.80
CA GLU A 8 -25.82 -3.39 -18.42
C GLU A 8 -24.92 -2.17 -18.64
N ARG A 9 -25.18 -1.07 -17.93
CA ARG A 9 -24.18 -0.02 -17.71
C ARG A 9 -23.08 -0.57 -16.81
N ARG A 10 -22.25 -1.45 -17.38
CA ARG A 10 -20.97 -1.86 -16.78
C ARG A 10 -20.09 -0.62 -16.71
N LEU A 11 -19.79 -0.17 -15.50
CA LEU A 11 -18.68 0.74 -15.28
C LEU A 11 -17.42 0.01 -15.76
N LEU A 12 -16.93 0.41 -16.93
CA LEU A 12 -15.66 -0.09 -17.44
C LEU A 12 -14.62 0.30 -16.41
N LYS A 13 -14.00 -0.70 -15.77
CA LYS A 13 -12.92 -0.50 -14.81
C LYS A 13 -11.65 -0.16 -15.59
N THR A 14 -11.62 1.01 -16.21
CA THR A 14 -10.46 1.51 -16.95
C THR A 14 -9.63 2.34 -15.99
N MET A 15 -8.48 1.81 -15.58
CA MET A 15 -7.45 2.60 -14.91
C MET A 15 -6.36 2.86 -15.94
N ARG A 16 -6.02 4.12 -16.17
CA ARG A 16 -4.88 4.46 -17.03
C ARG A 16 -3.59 4.38 -16.22
N TRP A 17 -2.47 4.22 -16.90
CA TRP A 17 -1.17 4.09 -16.23
C TRP A 17 -0.87 5.29 -15.30
N TYR A 18 -1.27 6.50 -15.70
CA TYR A 18 -1.07 7.70 -14.89
C TYR A 18 -1.97 7.74 -13.65
N ASP A 19 -3.18 7.17 -13.71
CA ASP A 19 -4.05 7.06 -12.53
C ASP A 19 -3.38 6.21 -11.46
N GLY A 20 -2.75 5.09 -11.87
CA GLY A 20 -1.95 4.24 -11.00
C GLY A 20 -0.74 4.96 -10.39
N VAL A 21 -0.03 5.77 -11.19
CA VAL A 21 1.10 6.59 -10.71
C VAL A 21 0.63 7.62 -9.67
N VAL A 22 -0.47 8.32 -9.94
CA VAL A 22 -1.02 9.34 -9.02
C VAL A 22 -1.45 8.71 -7.69
N ILE A 23 -2.10 7.53 -7.73
CA ILE A 23 -2.46 6.80 -6.51
C ILE A 23 -1.20 6.38 -5.73
N GLY A 24 -0.15 5.91 -6.41
CA GLY A 24 1.12 5.56 -5.77
C GLY A 24 1.81 6.75 -5.11
N LEU A 25 1.70 7.94 -5.70
CA LEU A 25 2.24 9.20 -5.17
C LEU A 25 1.45 9.76 -3.99
N ALA A 26 0.37 9.12 -3.52
CA ALA A 26 -0.28 9.51 -2.26
C ALA A 26 0.55 9.11 -1.02
N ASN A 27 1.39 8.08 -1.15
CA ASN A 27 2.18 7.51 -0.05
C ASN A 27 3.47 8.24 0.41
N PRO A 28 4.07 9.21 -0.31
CA PRO A 28 5.27 9.93 0.13
C PRO A 28 5.10 10.68 1.46
N GLY A 29 3.87 11.05 1.83
CA GLY A 29 3.59 11.60 3.16
C GLY A 29 4.02 10.66 4.30
N PHE A 30 3.99 9.34 4.05
CA PHE A 30 4.46 8.31 4.99
C PHE A 30 5.99 8.15 5.06
N LEU A 31 6.75 8.95 4.30
CA LEU A 31 8.20 8.91 4.37
C LEU A 31 8.74 9.92 5.38
N LEU A 32 8.05 11.04 5.61
CA LEU A 32 8.58 12.17 6.39
C LEU A 32 9.00 11.75 7.82
N VAL A 33 8.18 10.94 8.50
CA VAL A 33 8.50 10.45 9.84
C VAL A 33 9.71 9.51 9.78
N GLY A 34 9.69 8.52 8.89
CA GLY A 34 10.78 7.55 8.75
C GLY A 34 12.12 8.18 8.36
N LEU A 35 12.10 9.16 7.44
CA LEU A 35 13.29 9.89 6.99
C LEU A 35 13.91 10.70 8.14
N ALA A 36 13.10 11.50 8.84
CA ALA A 36 13.57 12.31 9.96
C ALA A 36 14.18 11.45 11.08
N PHE A 37 13.49 10.38 11.49
CA PHE A 37 14.00 9.43 12.49
C PHE A 37 15.31 8.77 12.05
N SER A 38 15.40 8.32 10.78
CA SER A 38 16.61 7.65 10.30
C SER A 38 17.85 8.55 10.34
N ILE A 39 17.71 9.85 10.02
CA ILE A 39 18.84 10.80 10.06
C ILE A 39 19.26 11.08 11.50
N VAL A 40 18.30 11.33 12.41
CA VAL A 40 18.58 11.68 13.80
C VAL A 40 19.30 10.55 14.53
N TYR A 41 18.91 9.29 14.28
CA TYR A 41 19.45 8.14 15.01
C TYR A 41 20.65 7.46 14.33
N LEU A 42 20.71 7.40 13.00
CA LEU A 42 21.80 6.72 12.28
C LEU A 42 22.87 7.69 11.72
N GLY A 43 22.55 8.98 11.62
CA GLY A 43 23.37 9.97 10.91
C GLY A 43 23.17 9.93 9.40
N GLY A 44 23.44 11.06 8.73
CA GLY A 44 23.07 11.26 7.31
C GLY A 44 23.65 10.23 6.34
N LYS A 45 24.91 9.80 6.52
CA LYS A 45 25.56 8.83 5.62
C LYS A 45 24.89 7.45 5.67
N TRP A 46 24.55 6.97 6.86
CA TRP A 46 23.91 5.67 7.05
C TRP A 46 22.42 5.71 6.72
N ALA A 47 21.75 6.84 6.96
CA ALA A 47 20.38 7.07 6.51
C ALA A 47 20.26 6.94 4.99
N ILE A 48 21.15 7.58 4.21
CA ILE A 48 21.15 7.47 2.74
C ILE A 48 21.34 6.01 2.29
N ALA A 49 22.29 5.29 2.88
CA ALA A 49 22.50 3.88 2.55
C ALA A 49 21.24 3.04 2.82
N LEU A 50 20.59 3.26 3.97
CA LEU A 50 19.34 2.61 4.34
C LEU A 50 18.23 2.93 3.33
N TRP A 51 18.07 4.19 2.91
CA TRP A 51 17.04 4.58 1.95
C TRP A 51 17.25 3.94 0.58
N ILE A 52 18.49 3.87 0.09
CA ILE A 52 18.82 3.21 -1.18
C ILE A 52 18.47 1.73 -1.12
N ILE A 53 18.87 1.04 -0.04
CA ILE A 53 18.56 -0.38 0.14
C ILE A 53 17.05 -0.59 0.22
N SER A 54 16.33 0.24 0.99
CA SER A 54 14.86 0.18 1.07
C SER A 54 14.19 0.43 -0.28
N ALA A 55 14.68 1.37 -1.08
CA ALA A 55 14.15 1.66 -2.41
C ALA A 55 14.36 0.47 -3.37
N VAL A 56 15.52 -0.18 -3.32
CA VAL A 56 15.80 -1.40 -4.11
C VAL A 56 14.86 -2.53 -3.70
N ILE A 57 14.69 -2.77 -2.40
CA ILE A 57 13.75 -3.79 -1.90
C ILE A 57 12.32 -3.46 -2.35
N GLY A 58 11.90 -2.19 -2.24
CA GLY A 58 10.58 -1.74 -2.69
C GLY A 58 10.37 -1.92 -4.20
N ALA A 59 11.39 -1.64 -5.00
CA ALA A 59 11.35 -1.88 -6.45
C ALA A 59 11.20 -3.37 -6.76
N LEU A 60 11.98 -4.24 -6.09
CA LEU A 60 11.86 -5.69 -6.25
C LEU A 60 10.47 -6.20 -5.84
N GLN A 61 9.91 -5.69 -4.75
CA GLN A 61 8.54 -6.00 -4.35
C GLN A 61 7.53 -5.57 -5.42
N ALA A 62 7.68 -4.36 -5.98
CA ALA A 62 6.81 -3.88 -7.05
C ALA A 62 6.88 -4.76 -8.30
N TYR A 63 8.07 -5.23 -8.69
CA TYR A 63 8.23 -6.20 -9.78
C TYR A 63 7.49 -7.51 -9.49
N VAL A 64 7.66 -8.07 -8.29
CA VAL A 64 6.98 -9.32 -7.90
C VAL A 64 5.45 -9.13 -7.87
N TYR A 65 4.94 -7.96 -7.50
CA TYR A 65 3.50 -7.67 -7.54
C TYR A 65 2.97 -7.39 -8.96
N ALA A 66 3.82 -6.93 -9.88
CA ALA A 66 3.43 -6.69 -11.27
C ALA A 66 3.12 -8.01 -12.01
N GLU A 67 3.83 -9.10 -11.71
CA GLU A 67 3.60 -10.40 -12.32
C GLU A 67 2.17 -10.96 -12.12
N PRO A 68 1.64 -11.11 -10.89
CA PRO A 68 0.28 -11.59 -10.68
C PRO A 68 -0.77 -10.55 -11.12
N ALA A 69 -0.43 -9.25 -11.12
CA ALA A 69 -1.30 -8.22 -11.68
C ALA A 69 -1.46 -8.37 -13.20
N ALA A 70 -0.40 -8.72 -13.92
CA ALA A 70 -0.43 -9.02 -15.35
C ALA A 70 -1.07 -10.39 -15.65
N MET A 71 -0.91 -11.38 -14.77
CA MET A 71 -1.50 -12.72 -14.94
C MET A 71 -3.03 -12.74 -14.74
N PHE A 72 -3.56 -11.84 -13.89
CA PHE A 72 -4.99 -11.79 -13.57
C PHE A 72 -5.60 -10.40 -13.82
N PRO A 73 -5.65 -9.93 -15.09
CA PRO A 73 -6.16 -8.59 -15.42
C PRO A 73 -7.66 -8.43 -15.14
N ASP A 74 -8.42 -9.52 -15.20
CA ASP A 74 -9.87 -9.53 -14.97
C ASP A 74 -10.26 -9.43 -13.49
N LYS A 75 -9.28 -9.52 -12.58
CA LYS A 75 -9.53 -9.52 -11.13
C LYS A 75 -9.30 -8.13 -10.54
N PRO A 76 -10.00 -7.78 -9.45
CA PRO A 76 -9.88 -6.47 -8.83
C PRO A 76 -8.50 -6.15 -8.25
N GLY A 77 -7.59 -7.14 -8.20
CA GLY A 77 -6.21 -7.03 -7.71
C GLY A 77 -6.09 -7.15 -6.19
N GLY A 78 -4.88 -6.93 -5.69
CA GLY A 78 -4.58 -6.88 -4.26
C GLY A 78 -4.00 -8.17 -3.67
N VAL A 79 -3.27 -8.02 -2.56
CA VAL A 79 -2.48 -9.08 -1.92
C VAL A 79 -3.35 -10.30 -1.58
N SER A 80 -4.59 -10.09 -1.15
CA SER A 80 -5.51 -11.18 -0.79
C SER A 80 -6.03 -11.98 -1.97
N VAL A 81 -6.27 -11.31 -3.10
CA VAL A 81 -6.74 -11.94 -4.35
C VAL A 81 -5.61 -12.74 -4.96
N TYR A 82 -4.39 -12.16 -5.01
CA TYR A 82 -3.20 -12.86 -5.50
C TYR A 82 -2.80 -14.03 -4.60
N ALA A 83 -2.83 -13.86 -3.27
CA ALA A 83 -2.54 -14.93 -2.32
C ALA A 83 -3.55 -16.09 -2.43
N ARG A 84 -4.85 -15.77 -2.55
CA ARG A 84 -5.89 -16.80 -2.77
C ARG A 84 -5.66 -17.55 -4.08
N GLU A 85 -5.28 -16.85 -5.15
CA GLU A 85 -5.11 -17.49 -6.44
C GLU A 85 -3.85 -18.37 -6.49
N GLY A 86 -2.73 -17.91 -5.93
CA GLY A 86 -1.49 -18.69 -5.84
C GLY A 86 -1.62 -19.94 -4.97
N TRP A 87 -2.39 -19.86 -3.86
CA TRP A 87 -2.57 -20.97 -2.93
C TRP A 87 -3.88 -21.74 -3.10
N ARG A 88 -4.66 -21.47 -4.15
CA ARG A 88 -6.02 -22.05 -4.33
C ARG A 88 -6.06 -23.57 -4.24
N LYS A 89 -4.99 -24.25 -4.69
CA LYS A 89 -4.90 -25.72 -4.70
C LYS A 89 -4.42 -26.33 -3.38
N HIS A 90 -3.79 -25.55 -2.50
CA HIS A 90 -3.12 -26.05 -1.29
C HIS A 90 -3.71 -25.50 0.01
N PHE A 91 -4.18 -24.24 0.03
CA PHE A 91 -4.65 -23.58 1.25
C PHE A 91 -5.69 -22.49 0.97
N SER A 92 -6.94 -22.71 1.35
CA SER A 92 -8.06 -21.78 1.12
C SER A 92 -8.03 -20.52 1.98
N LEU A 93 -7.31 -20.55 3.10
CA LEU A 93 -7.20 -19.47 4.08
C LEU A 93 -6.05 -18.47 3.78
N ALA A 94 -5.27 -18.68 2.70
CA ALA A 94 -4.17 -17.79 2.33
C ALA A 94 -4.64 -16.34 2.09
N GLY A 95 -5.79 -16.18 1.41
CA GLY A 95 -6.39 -14.87 1.16
C GLY A 95 -6.77 -14.14 2.46
N PRO A 96 -7.60 -14.72 3.35
CA PRO A 96 -7.95 -14.12 4.64
C PRO A 96 -6.76 -13.76 5.52
N ILE A 97 -5.75 -14.64 5.63
CA ILE A 97 -4.54 -14.36 6.42
C ILE A 97 -3.77 -13.18 5.82
N ALA A 98 -3.66 -13.11 4.49
CA ALA A 98 -3.00 -12.00 3.83
C ALA A 98 -3.74 -10.66 4.03
N VAL A 99 -5.09 -10.66 4.00
CA VAL A 99 -5.89 -9.47 4.34
C VAL A 99 -5.61 -9.04 5.78
N PHE A 100 -5.63 -10.00 6.72
CA PHE A 100 -5.44 -9.70 8.13
C PHE A 100 -4.04 -9.12 8.39
N GLY A 101 -3.00 -9.72 7.81
CA GLY A 101 -1.63 -9.20 7.91
C GLY A 101 -1.49 -7.80 7.31
N TYR A 102 -2.08 -7.57 6.14
CA TYR A 102 -2.11 -6.24 5.52
C TYR A 102 -2.82 -5.20 6.41
N TRP A 103 -4.00 -5.55 6.93
CA TRP A 103 -4.78 -4.68 7.80
C TRP A 103 -4.03 -4.34 9.10
N PHE A 104 -3.40 -5.34 9.72
CA PHE A 104 -2.62 -5.16 10.94
C PHE A 104 -1.43 -4.23 10.70
N ALA A 105 -0.64 -4.50 9.65
CA ALA A 105 0.49 -3.66 9.27
C ALA A 105 0.06 -2.20 9.02
N TRP A 106 -1.06 -2.01 8.31
CA TRP A 106 -1.60 -0.68 8.05
C TRP A 106 -2.05 0.05 9.32
N SER A 107 -2.74 -0.66 10.21
CA SER A 107 -3.21 -0.11 11.50
C SER A 107 -2.04 0.33 12.39
N SER A 108 -0.96 -0.44 12.44
CA SER A 108 0.24 -0.08 13.20
C SER A 108 0.90 1.19 12.67
N VAL A 109 1.00 1.35 11.33
CA VAL A 109 1.55 2.56 10.72
C VAL A 109 0.69 3.78 11.08
N LEU A 110 -0.64 3.68 10.96
CA LEU A 110 -1.55 4.77 11.32
C LEU A 110 -1.41 5.19 12.79
N ALA A 111 -1.22 4.24 13.71
CA ALA A 111 -1.03 4.55 15.13
C ALA A 111 0.25 5.37 15.37
N VAL A 112 1.38 4.97 14.79
CA VAL A 112 2.66 5.70 14.90
C VAL A 112 2.53 7.12 14.34
N TYR A 113 1.89 7.25 13.17
CA TYR A 113 1.64 8.54 12.54
C TYR A 113 0.72 9.44 13.35
N GLY A 114 -0.36 8.89 13.92
CA GLY A 114 -1.28 9.61 14.79
C GLY A 114 -0.57 10.18 16.02
N THR A 115 0.30 9.38 16.66
CA THR A 115 1.12 9.86 17.79
C THR A 115 2.08 10.98 17.34
N PHE A 116 2.75 10.83 16.21
CA PHE A 116 3.69 11.83 15.72
C PHE A 116 3.02 13.16 15.37
N ILE A 117 1.90 13.13 14.65
CA ILE A 117 1.13 14.33 14.31
C ILE A 117 0.58 14.97 15.58
N GLY A 118 0.08 14.18 16.54
CA GLY A 118 -0.35 14.68 17.84
C GLY A 118 0.76 15.42 18.59
N LEU A 119 1.98 14.86 18.61
CA LEU A 119 3.14 15.52 19.22
C LEU A 119 3.48 16.85 18.54
N LEU A 120 3.42 16.92 17.20
CA LEU A 120 3.68 18.16 16.47
C LEU A 120 2.62 19.22 16.77
N LEU A 121 1.34 18.85 16.78
CA LEU A 121 0.25 19.78 17.09
C LEU A 121 0.35 20.32 18.51
N THR A 122 0.64 19.48 19.51
CA THR A 122 0.81 19.92 20.89
C THR A 122 2.01 20.87 21.04
N LYS A 123 3.14 20.59 20.37
CA LYS A 123 4.30 21.50 20.42
C LYS A 123 4.05 22.85 19.77
N GLU A 124 3.29 22.88 18.67
CA GLU A 124 3.04 24.13 17.94
C GLU A 124 1.96 24.99 18.62
N PHE A 125 0.96 24.37 19.24
CA PHE A 125 -0.25 25.08 19.70
C PHE A 125 -0.55 24.98 21.20
N ALA A 126 0.12 24.11 21.97
CA ALA A 126 -0.23 23.85 23.37
C ALA A 126 0.90 24.09 24.38
N ASP A 127 2.15 24.32 23.97
CA ASP A 127 3.19 24.89 24.83
C ASP A 127 3.10 26.44 24.76
N PRO A 128 3.02 27.16 25.90
CA PRO A 128 3.04 28.63 25.93
C PRO A 128 4.43 29.24 25.67
#